data_AF-A0A3M1ND57-F1
#
_entry.id   AF-A0A3M1ND57-F1
#
_cell.length_a   1.000
_cell.length_b   1.000
_cell.length_c   1.000
_cell.angle_alpha   90.00
_cell.angle_beta   90.00
_cell.angle_gamma   90.00
#
_symmetry.space_group_name_H-M   'P 1'
#
loop_
_entity.id
_entity.type
_entity.pdbx_description
1 polymer ?
#
loop_
_entity_poly.entity_id
_entity_poly.type
_entity_poly.pdbx_seq_one_letter_code
_entity_poly.pdbx_strand_id
1 'polypeptide(L)'
;MVEISDGIFGAFAESMRLPKRVWQKVPGNSARASYNLSNGQSCCALQHMRERFGQLATWLARLTVLSSHAMSEYISLDPEYGLDPDLVILHTNLELAPYGPERYANRAEGEEGSPLAQFLFQIEGLAALEIDGKRLIVRREPEAEWHALLDEIAAALKEFFL
;
A
#
# COMPACT_ATOMS: atom_id res chain seq x y z
N MET A 1 -45.44 3.22 10.28
CA MET A 1 -44.56 4.30 10.76
C MET A 1 -43.66 3.66 11.79
N VAL A 2 -42.47 3.21 11.38
CA VAL A 2 -41.54 2.45 12.22
C VAL A 2 -40.36 3.36 12.47
N GLU A 3 -40.18 3.75 13.73
CA GLU A 3 -39.05 4.54 14.21
C GLU A 3 -37.84 3.60 14.31
N ILE A 4 -36.83 3.85 13.48
CA ILE A 4 -35.52 3.19 13.55
C ILE A 4 -34.66 4.03 14.47
N SER A 5 -34.20 3.40 15.56
CA SER A 5 -33.42 4.01 16.62
C SER A 5 -32.02 4.38 16.12
N ASP A 6 -31.72 5.67 16.22
CA ASP A 6 -30.40 6.28 16.18
C ASP A 6 -29.60 5.83 17.42
N GLY A 7 -28.38 5.30 17.23
CA GLY A 7 -27.45 5.22 18.35
C GLY A 7 -26.49 4.03 18.36
N ILE A 8 -25.67 3.82 17.33
CA ILE A 8 -24.38 3.09 17.48
C ILE A 8 -23.34 3.61 16.47
N PHE A 9 -22.97 4.89 16.50
CA PHE A 9 -21.80 5.39 15.73
C PHE A 9 -21.02 6.52 16.43
N GLY A 10 -21.01 6.50 17.77
CA GLY A 10 -20.27 7.48 18.57
C GLY A 10 -18.99 6.90 19.17
N ALA A 11 -17.88 6.83 18.42
CA ALA A 11 -16.50 6.88 18.95
C ALA A 11 -15.45 6.72 17.83
N PHE A 12 -15.18 7.78 17.06
CA PHE A 12 -13.95 7.81 16.23
C PHE A 12 -13.41 9.23 16.03
N ALA A 13 -13.23 9.96 17.12
CA ALA A 13 -12.70 11.32 17.08
C ALA A 13 -11.76 11.62 18.25
N GLU A 14 -10.64 10.91 18.38
CA GLU A 14 -9.49 11.42 19.16
C GLU A 14 -8.20 10.63 18.89
N SER A 15 -7.34 11.10 17.96
CA SER A 15 -5.87 10.95 18.05
C SER A 15 -5.17 11.43 16.77
N MET A 16 -5.10 12.75 16.58
CA MET A 16 -4.06 13.37 15.75
C MET A 16 -3.32 14.43 16.58
N ARG A 17 -2.27 14.01 17.28
CA ARG A 17 -1.19 14.91 17.76
C ARG A 17 0.05 14.68 16.91
N LEU A 18 0.26 15.58 15.95
CA LEU A 18 1.52 15.67 15.21
C LEU A 18 2.62 16.25 16.13
N PRO A 19 3.82 15.63 16.21
CA PRO A 19 4.95 16.24 16.89
C PRO A 19 5.56 17.37 16.04
N LYS A 20 5.68 18.56 16.63
CA LYS A 20 6.40 19.72 16.08
C LYS A 20 7.88 19.37 15.90
N ARG A 21 8.34 19.16 14.66
CA ARG A 21 9.78 19.09 14.37
C ARG A 21 10.37 20.50 14.30
N VAL A 22 11.25 20.75 15.26
CA VAL A 22 12.16 21.89 15.35
C VAL A 22 13.16 21.83 14.21
N TRP A 23 13.23 22.90 13.42
CA TRP A 23 14.30 23.14 12.45
C TRP A 23 15.59 23.50 13.19
N GLN A 24 16.60 22.63 13.13
CA GLN A 24 17.95 22.94 13.59
C GLN A 24 18.86 23.31 12.41
N LYS A 25 19.38 24.53 12.51
CA LYS A 25 20.28 25.22 11.59
C LYS A 25 21.70 24.65 11.76
N VAL A 26 22.32 24.13 10.69
CA VAL A 26 23.73 23.69 10.71
C VAL A 26 24.58 24.74 10.00
N PRO A 27 25.58 25.36 10.66
CA PRO A 27 26.50 26.30 10.04
C PRO A 27 27.66 25.57 9.33
N GLY A 28 28.16 26.18 8.26
CA GLY A 28 29.17 25.62 7.37
C GLY A 28 30.56 25.44 7.98
N ASN A 29 31.40 24.68 7.27
CA ASN A 29 32.84 24.80 7.43
C ASN A 29 33.56 24.49 6.12
N SER A 30 34.35 25.47 5.69
CA SER A 30 35.26 25.44 4.57
C SER A 30 36.59 24.88 5.06
N ALA A 31 37.14 23.83 4.43
CA ALA A 31 38.56 23.52 4.60
C ALA A 31 39.11 22.78 3.37
N ARG A 32 39.88 23.52 2.59
CA ARG A 32 40.95 23.03 1.71
C ARG A 32 41.95 22.23 2.54
N ALA A 33 42.35 21.06 2.06
CA ALA A 33 43.63 20.46 2.38
C ALA A 33 44.18 19.76 1.14
N SER A 34 45.16 20.41 0.52
CA SER A 34 46.03 19.83 -0.50
C SER A 34 47.08 18.97 0.19
N TYR A 35 47.32 17.76 -0.30
CA TYR A 35 48.58 17.06 -0.10
C TYR A 35 49.04 16.45 -1.42
N ASN A 36 50.20 16.94 -1.85
CA ASN A 36 51.05 16.36 -2.88
C ASN A 36 51.77 15.15 -2.27
N LEU A 37 51.86 14.03 -2.98
CA LEU A 37 52.93 13.05 -2.78
C LEU A 37 53.28 12.38 -4.10
N SER A 38 54.56 12.52 -4.39
CA SER A 38 55.30 12.14 -5.57
C SER A 38 55.62 10.64 -5.62
N ASN A 39 55.71 10.15 -6.85
CA ASN A 39 56.68 9.19 -7.38
C ASN A 39 57.04 7.93 -6.57
N GLY A 40 56.83 6.78 -7.22
CA GLY A 40 57.94 5.86 -7.42
C GLY A 40 57.70 4.42 -6.95
N GLN A 41 57.58 3.54 -7.94
CA GLN A 41 58.12 2.18 -7.90
C GLN A 41 57.43 1.16 -6.97
N SER A 42 56.51 0.41 -7.55
CA SER A 42 56.49 -1.06 -7.42
C SER A 42 55.66 -1.65 -8.56
N CYS A 43 56.24 -1.55 -9.77
CA CYS A 43 55.92 -2.47 -10.86
C CYS A 43 56.36 -3.89 -10.45
N CYS A 44 55.61 -4.89 -10.91
CA CYS A 44 55.96 -6.31 -10.90
C CYS A 44 55.84 -7.06 -9.57
N ALA A 45 54.61 -7.33 -9.10
CA ALA A 45 54.37 -8.51 -8.23
C ALA A 45 52.90 -8.89 -7.97
N LEU A 46 51.89 -8.10 -8.36
CA LEU A 46 50.51 -8.36 -7.92
C LEU A 46 49.47 -8.31 -9.05
N GLN A 47 49.90 -8.67 -10.27
CA GLN A 47 49.02 -8.75 -11.44
C GLN A 47 48.41 -10.16 -11.65
N HIS A 48 48.63 -11.08 -10.70
CA HIS A 48 48.17 -12.49 -10.78
C HIS A 48 47.27 -12.93 -9.60
N MET A 49 46.72 -11.96 -8.85
CA MET A 49 45.75 -12.21 -7.77
C MET A 49 44.48 -11.36 -7.93
N ARG A 50 44.17 -10.97 -9.18
CA ARG A 50 43.06 -10.06 -9.53
C ARG A 50 41.89 -10.72 -10.26
N GLU A 51 41.85 -12.05 -10.36
CA GLU A 51 40.81 -12.80 -11.10
C GLU A 51 39.94 -13.74 -10.25
N ARG A 52 40.09 -13.80 -8.92
CA ARG A 52 39.26 -14.70 -8.09
C ARG A 52 38.48 -14.06 -6.93
N PHE A 53 38.62 -12.77 -6.68
CA PHE A 53 37.87 -12.06 -5.62
C PHE A 53 36.89 -10.99 -6.15
N GLY A 54 36.54 -11.05 -7.44
CA GLY A 54 35.53 -10.20 -8.08
C GLY A 54 34.12 -10.79 -8.15
N GLN A 55 33.80 -11.84 -7.36
CA GLN A 55 32.51 -12.54 -7.45
C GLN A 55 31.68 -12.57 -6.15
N LEU A 56 32.10 -11.87 -5.08
CA LEU A 56 31.31 -11.81 -3.84
C LEU A 56 30.81 -10.40 -3.47
N ALA A 57 31.37 -9.34 -4.06
CA ALA A 57 30.91 -7.96 -3.79
C ALA A 57 29.70 -7.53 -4.66
N THR A 58 29.36 -8.28 -5.71
CA THR A 58 28.20 -8.00 -6.56
C THR A 58 26.90 -8.67 -6.06
N TRP A 59 26.96 -9.43 -4.96
CA TRP A 59 25.79 -10.13 -4.42
C TRP A 59 25.03 -9.35 -3.33
N LEU A 60 25.63 -8.33 -2.71
CA LEU A 60 24.97 -7.54 -1.65
C LEU A 60 24.45 -6.16 -2.09
N ALA A 61 24.81 -5.69 -3.29
CA ALA A 61 24.20 -4.49 -3.89
C ALA A 61 22.93 -4.80 -4.71
N ARG A 62 22.42 -6.04 -4.64
CA ARG A 62 21.25 -6.52 -5.39
C ARG A 62 20.05 -6.84 -4.50
N LEU A 63 19.96 -6.21 -3.32
CA LEU A 63 18.84 -6.37 -2.39
C LEU A 63 18.15 -5.05 -1.98
N THR A 64 18.45 -3.94 -2.67
CA THR A 64 17.81 -2.65 -2.37
C THR A 64 17.03 -2.06 -3.56
N VAL A 65 16.99 -2.76 -4.70
CA VAL A 65 16.20 -2.35 -5.88
C VAL A 65 15.37 -3.55 -6.35
N LEU A 66 14.36 -3.88 -5.55
CA LEU A 66 13.25 -4.76 -5.94
C LEU A 66 11.91 -4.13 -5.48
N SER A 67 11.83 -2.80 -5.55
CA SER A 67 10.61 -2.03 -5.31
C SER A 67 10.31 -1.04 -6.45
N SER A 68 10.84 -1.27 -7.66
CA SER A 68 10.76 -0.27 -8.73
C SER A 68 10.66 -0.82 -10.16
N HIS A 69 10.05 -2.00 -10.34
CA HIS A 69 9.40 -2.40 -11.59
C HIS A 69 7.97 -2.82 -11.18
N ALA A 70 6.95 -1.98 -11.25
CA ALA A 70 6.24 -1.68 -12.50
C ALA A 70 6.07 -2.94 -13.36
N MET A 71 5.29 -3.90 -12.86
CA MET A 71 4.42 -4.71 -13.72
C MET A 71 3.01 -4.19 -13.47
N SER A 72 2.50 -3.41 -14.40
CA SER A 72 1.15 -2.80 -14.32
C SER A 72 0.00 -3.81 -14.47
N GLU A 73 0.25 -5.10 -14.21
CA GLU A 73 -0.66 -6.23 -14.49
C GLU A 73 -1.04 -7.04 -13.22
N TYR A 74 -0.49 -6.69 -12.05
CA TYR A 74 -0.77 -7.43 -10.81
C TYR A 74 -1.46 -6.52 -9.80
N ILE A 75 -2.77 -6.71 -9.64
CA ILE A 75 -3.54 -6.18 -8.52
C ILE A 75 -3.24 -7.05 -7.30
N SER A 76 -2.74 -6.44 -6.23
CA SER A 76 -2.50 -7.08 -4.95
C SER A 76 -3.66 -6.77 -4.00
N LEU A 77 -4.14 -7.78 -3.29
CA LEU A 77 -5.16 -7.67 -2.26
C LEU A 77 -4.68 -8.39 -1.02
N ASP A 78 -4.56 -7.66 0.09
CA ASP A 78 -4.16 -8.20 1.38
C ASP A 78 -5.33 -8.04 2.38
N PRO A 79 -6.00 -9.14 2.75
CA PRO A 79 -7.12 -9.10 3.69
C PRO A 79 -6.64 -9.04 5.14
N GLU A 80 -7.04 -7.97 5.83
CA GLU A 80 -6.90 -7.79 7.27
C GLU A 80 -8.24 -8.10 7.95
N TYR A 81 -8.25 -9.16 8.76
CA TYR A 81 -9.43 -9.59 9.52
C TYR A 81 -9.46 -8.90 10.88
N GLY A 82 -10.60 -8.29 11.21
CA GLY A 82 -10.81 -7.58 12.47
C GLY A 82 -11.42 -8.44 13.58
N LEU A 83 -11.99 -7.76 14.57
CA LEU A 83 -12.77 -8.40 15.64
C LEU A 83 -14.20 -8.78 15.19
N ASP A 84 -14.73 -8.07 14.20
CA ASP A 84 -16.03 -8.36 13.60
C ASP A 84 -15.84 -9.39 12.47
N PRO A 85 -16.48 -10.57 12.54
CA PRO A 85 -16.29 -11.65 11.55
C PRO A 85 -16.92 -11.35 10.18
N ASP A 86 -17.81 -10.36 10.13
CA ASP A 86 -18.50 -9.95 8.91
C ASP A 86 -17.84 -8.73 8.26
N LEU A 87 -16.73 -8.24 8.83
CA LEU A 87 -15.97 -7.10 8.31
C LEU A 87 -14.52 -7.50 7.98
N VAL A 88 -14.08 -7.19 6.77
CA VAL A 88 -12.69 -7.34 6.32
C VAL A 88 -12.22 -6.04 5.71
N ILE A 89 -10.97 -5.67 6.02
CA ILE A 89 -10.29 -4.54 5.41
C ILE A 89 -9.32 -5.09 4.37
N LEU A 90 -9.51 -4.74 3.10
CA LEU A 90 -8.63 -5.14 2.02
C LEU A 90 -7.69 -3.99 1.69
N HIS A 91 -6.39 -4.24 1.81
CA HIS A 91 -5.36 -3.31 1.35
C HIS A 91 -4.99 -3.64 -0.09
N THR A 92 -5.02 -2.63 -0.96
CA THR A 92 -4.63 -2.77 -2.37
C THR A 92 -3.48 -1.85 -2.75
N ASN A 93 -2.80 -2.17 -3.85
CA ASN A 93 -1.81 -1.28 -4.46
C ASN A 93 -2.45 -0.17 -5.31
N LEU A 94 -3.73 -0.30 -5.66
CA LEU A 94 -4.48 0.64 -6.49
C LEU A 94 -5.03 1.84 -5.71
N GLU A 95 -5.16 2.98 -6.39
CA GLU A 95 -5.90 4.14 -5.86
C GLU A 95 -7.37 4.02 -6.28
N LEU A 96 -8.23 3.63 -5.34
CA LEU A 96 -9.65 3.35 -5.60
C LEU A 96 -10.52 4.61 -5.49
N ALA A 97 -10.19 5.52 -4.57
CA ALA A 97 -11.00 6.71 -4.29
C ALA A 97 -10.17 8.01 -4.39
N PRO A 98 -9.86 8.50 -5.60
CA PRO A 98 -8.98 9.66 -5.81
C PRO A 98 -9.58 11.00 -5.34
N TYR A 99 -10.90 11.06 -5.16
CA TYR A 99 -11.61 12.30 -4.78
C TYR A 99 -11.92 12.39 -3.28
N GLY A 100 -11.63 11.33 -2.51
CA GLY A 100 -11.92 11.24 -1.08
C GLY A 100 -12.67 9.95 -0.71
N PRO A 101 -12.88 9.67 0.58
CA PRO A 101 -13.55 8.47 1.03
C PRO A 101 -15.03 8.41 0.62
N GLU A 102 -15.47 7.22 0.23
CA GLU A 102 -16.84 6.92 -0.16
C GLU A 102 -17.40 5.82 0.73
N ARG A 103 -18.67 5.94 1.15
CA ARG A 103 -19.32 5.02 2.08
C ARG A 103 -20.71 4.68 1.60
N TYR A 104 -21.01 3.39 1.56
CA TYR A 104 -22.26 2.83 1.09
C TYR A 104 -22.75 1.82 2.12
N ALA A 105 -23.83 2.15 2.82
CA ALA A 105 -24.37 1.33 3.89
C ALA A 105 -25.14 0.10 3.39
N ASN A 106 -25.59 0.15 2.13
CA ASN A 106 -26.42 -0.88 1.51
C ASN A 106 -26.25 -0.88 -0.02
N ARG A 107 -26.76 -1.92 -0.68
CA ARG A 107 -26.72 -2.07 -2.14
C ARG A 107 -27.38 -0.90 -2.89
N ALA A 108 -28.50 -0.38 -2.41
CA ALA A 108 -29.21 0.72 -3.10
C ALA A 108 -28.36 2.00 -3.16
N GLU A 109 -27.67 2.36 -2.07
CA GLU A 109 -26.71 3.48 -2.06
C GLU A 109 -25.53 3.22 -3.00
N GLY A 110 -25.08 1.97 -3.07
CA GLY A 110 -24.01 1.53 -3.98
C GLY A 110 -24.35 1.63 -5.46
N GLU A 111 -25.61 1.34 -5.82
CA GLU A 111 -26.13 1.43 -7.19
C GLU A 111 -26.25 2.88 -7.68
N GLU A 112 -26.45 3.84 -6.77
CA GLU A 112 -26.44 5.28 -7.08
C GLU A 112 -25.04 5.91 -6.96
N GLY A 113 -24.07 5.16 -6.41
CA GLY A 113 -22.72 5.61 -6.09
C GLY A 113 -21.77 5.76 -7.28
N SER A 114 -20.47 5.73 -6.99
CA SER A 114 -19.44 5.77 -8.04
C SER A 114 -19.49 4.54 -8.95
N PRO A 115 -18.96 4.64 -10.19
CA PRO A 115 -18.94 3.49 -11.10
C PRO A 115 -18.26 2.24 -10.52
N LEU A 116 -17.23 2.44 -9.68
CA LEU A 116 -16.56 1.34 -8.99
C LEU A 116 -17.47 0.70 -7.94
N ALA A 117 -18.19 1.51 -7.15
CA ALA A 117 -19.17 1.00 -6.19
C ALA A 117 -20.27 0.20 -6.90
N GLN A 118 -20.87 0.78 -7.95
CA GLN A 118 -21.90 0.13 -8.75
C GLN A 118 -21.42 -1.22 -9.30
N PHE A 119 -20.16 -1.31 -9.70
CA PHE A 119 -19.57 -2.55 -10.21
C PHE A 119 -19.38 -3.59 -9.11
N LEU A 120 -18.83 -3.19 -7.96
CA LEU A 120 -18.61 -4.09 -6.82
C LEU A 120 -19.91 -4.59 -6.19
N PHE A 121 -20.98 -3.79 -6.18
CA PHE A 121 -22.28 -4.18 -5.64
C PHE A 121 -23.05 -5.20 -6.50
N GLN A 122 -22.56 -5.51 -7.71
CA GLN A 122 -23.06 -6.64 -8.52
C GLN A 122 -22.68 -8.00 -7.93
N ILE A 123 -21.65 -8.03 -7.07
CA ILE A 123 -21.21 -9.24 -6.37
C ILE A 123 -22.28 -9.65 -5.34
N GLU A 124 -22.67 -10.92 -5.36
CA GLU A 124 -23.61 -11.47 -4.38
C GLU A 124 -22.92 -11.64 -3.02
N GLY A 125 -23.63 -11.36 -1.92
CA GLY A 125 -23.05 -11.45 -0.57
C GLY A 125 -22.35 -10.19 -0.08
N LEU A 126 -22.32 -9.10 -0.85
CA LEU A 126 -21.81 -7.80 -0.40
C LEU A 126 -22.93 -6.99 0.29
N ALA A 127 -22.80 -6.74 1.59
CA ALA A 127 -23.79 -6.01 2.37
C ALA A 127 -23.52 -4.50 2.41
N ALA A 128 -22.27 -4.11 2.67
CA ALA A 128 -21.85 -2.72 2.75
C ALA A 128 -20.41 -2.55 2.26
N LEU A 129 -20.09 -1.34 1.81
CA LEU A 129 -18.80 -1.01 1.19
C LEU A 129 -18.33 0.37 1.62
N GLU A 130 -17.07 0.47 2.04
CA GLU A 130 -16.37 1.75 2.18
C GLU A 130 -15.07 1.70 1.38
N ILE A 131 -14.85 2.76 0.60
CA ILE A 131 -13.68 2.92 -0.28
C ILE A 131 -12.91 4.12 0.25
N ASP A 132 -11.67 3.89 0.69
CA ASP A 132 -10.81 4.96 1.23
C ASP A 132 -9.39 4.83 0.69
N GLY A 133 -9.09 5.63 -0.34
CA GLY A 133 -7.79 5.64 -1.01
C GLY A 133 -7.43 4.26 -1.55
N LYS A 134 -6.59 3.53 -0.82
CA LYS A 134 -6.10 2.18 -1.16
C LYS A 134 -6.71 1.06 -0.30
N ARG A 135 -7.74 1.38 0.45
CA ARG A 135 -8.41 0.46 1.37
C ARG A 135 -9.84 0.26 0.92
N LEU A 136 -10.25 -1.00 0.94
CA LEU A 136 -11.64 -1.40 0.72
C LEU A 136 -12.13 -2.07 2.00
N ILE A 137 -13.02 -1.42 2.73
CA ILE A 137 -13.67 -2.02 3.89
C ILE A 137 -14.95 -2.66 3.41
N VAL A 138 -15.01 -3.97 3.52
CA VAL A 138 -16.10 -4.79 3.01
C VAL A 138 -16.85 -5.40 4.18
N ARG A 139 -18.18 -5.27 4.14
CA ARG A 139 -19.06 -6.04 5.01
C ARG A 139 -19.81 -7.08 4.18
N ARG A 140 -19.71 -8.35 4.57
CA ARG A 140 -20.42 -9.44 3.90
C ARG A 140 -21.82 -9.65 4.48
N GLU A 141 -22.68 -10.28 3.71
CA GLU A 141 -23.90 -10.90 4.22
C GLU A 141 -23.53 -12.14 5.04
N PRO A 142 -24.30 -12.48 6.10
CA PRO A 142 -23.94 -13.56 7.03
C PRO A 142 -23.82 -14.94 6.36
N GLU A 143 -24.50 -15.15 5.23
CA GLU A 143 -24.51 -16.40 4.46
C GLU A 143 -23.38 -16.50 3.43
N ALA A 144 -22.62 -15.42 3.18
CA ALA A 144 -21.59 -15.38 2.14
C ALA A 144 -20.23 -15.89 2.63
N GLU A 145 -19.54 -16.70 1.85
CA GLU A 145 -18.20 -17.21 2.21
C GLU A 145 -17.09 -16.24 1.81
N TRP A 146 -16.21 -15.87 2.75
CA TRP A 146 -15.13 -14.91 2.49
C TRP A 146 -14.22 -15.31 1.33
N HIS A 147 -13.87 -16.58 1.22
CA HIS A 147 -12.99 -17.04 0.13
C HIS A 147 -13.60 -16.76 -1.25
N ALA A 148 -14.88 -17.07 -1.44
CA ALA A 148 -15.58 -16.78 -2.69
C ALA A 148 -15.69 -15.27 -2.93
N LEU A 149 -16.08 -14.51 -1.89
CA LEU A 149 -16.26 -13.07 -2.00
C LEU A 149 -14.95 -12.34 -2.35
N LEU A 150 -13.82 -12.74 -1.76
CA LEU A 150 -12.51 -12.15 -2.04
C LEU A 150 -12.04 -12.46 -3.47
N ASP A 151 -12.27 -13.68 -3.98
CA ASP A 151 -11.95 -14.04 -5.36
C ASP A 151 -12.80 -13.22 -6.35
N GLU A 152 -14.08 -13.02 -6.06
CA GLU A 152 -14.98 -12.19 -6.89
C GLU A 152 -14.59 -10.71 -6.86
N ILE A 153 -14.28 -10.15 -5.68
CA ILE A 153 -13.78 -8.77 -5.56
C ILE A 153 -12.47 -8.61 -6.34
N ALA A 154 -11.57 -9.59 -6.26
CA ALA A 154 -10.32 -9.57 -7.01
C ALA A 154 -10.54 -9.62 -8.52
N ALA A 155 -11.48 -10.44 -8.99
CA ALA A 155 -11.86 -10.51 -10.39
C ALA A 155 -12.48 -9.18 -10.85
N ALA A 156 -13.43 -8.64 -10.09
CA ALA A 156 -14.09 -7.38 -10.41
C ALA A 156 -13.10 -6.21 -10.46
N LEU A 157 -12.16 -6.12 -9.51
CA LEU A 157 -11.12 -5.09 -9.56
C LEU A 157 -10.19 -5.26 -10.77
N LYS A 158 -9.91 -6.48 -11.21
CA LYS A 158 -9.15 -6.70 -12.44
C LYS A 158 -9.93 -6.22 -13.66
N GLU A 159 -11.19 -6.63 -13.79
CA GLU A 159 -12.03 -6.25 -14.94
C GLU A 159 -12.33 -4.76 -15.01
N PHE A 160 -12.37 -4.06 -13.86
CA PHE A 160 -12.62 -2.62 -13.85
C PHE A 160 -11.39 -1.80 -14.28
N PHE A 161 -10.18 -2.27 -13.97
CA PHE A 161 -8.94 -1.50 -14.18
C PHE A 161 -8.07 -1.98 -15.36
N LEU A 162 -8.30 -3.19 -15.89
CA LEU A 162 -7.56 -3.79 -17.04
C LEU A 162 -8.48 -3.97 -18.25
#